data_AF-A0A9D8SDJ6-F1
#
_entry.id   AF-A0A9D8SDJ6-F1
#
_cell.length_a   1.000
_cell.length_b   1.000
_cell.length_c   1.000
_cell.angle_alpha   90.00
_cell.angle_beta   90.00
_cell.angle_gamma   90.00
#
_symmetry.space_group_name_H-M   'P 1'
#
loop_
_entity.id
_entity.type
_entity.pdbx_description
1 polymer ?
#
loop_
_entity_poly.entity_id
_entity_poly.type
_entity_poly.pdbx_seq_one_letter_code
_entity_poly.pdbx_strand_id
1 'polypeptide(L)'
;MRKLVLLALVLSFALSAAADEKSKSMLQRVAQYVEALGAYDAEFKVVAGDYKATGEYSVTGDAYYIALDAAEVYSDGKVRYEVDHNREEINVDNVDLTSRNVLDNPTRCFDFVDAGYESDVYAETGGSKTIHLRSTDPAIEGDIYLTVNAASGRPERLEYKLYDDVIVVDVVSLDKRKAKIESFDKTKYKEYEIIDFR
;
A
#
# COMPACT_ATOMS: atom_id res chain seq x y z
N MET A 1 42.67 -21.27 -32.62
CA MET A 1 41.48 -20.43 -32.37
C MET A 1 40.72 -21.01 -31.19
N ARG A 2 40.63 -20.30 -30.04
CA ARG A 2 39.66 -20.51 -28.94
C ARG A 2 40.04 -19.65 -27.72
N LYS A 3 39.91 -18.33 -27.86
CA LYS A 3 39.85 -17.36 -26.75
C LYS A 3 38.64 -16.48 -27.06
N LEU A 4 37.46 -16.73 -26.47
CA LEU A 4 36.29 -15.81 -26.51
C LEU A 4 35.03 -16.38 -25.81
N VAL A 5 35.13 -16.94 -24.60
CA VAL A 5 33.94 -17.28 -23.80
C VAL A 5 34.19 -16.91 -22.34
N LEU A 6 34.28 -15.62 -22.03
CA LEU A 6 34.30 -15.15 -20.62
C LEU A 6 33.87 -13.68 -20.45
N LEU A 7 33.11 -13.12 -21.39
CA LEU A 7 32.63 -11.72 -21.33
C LEU A 7 31.10 -11.58 -21.21
N ALA A 8 30.34 -12.67 -21.39
CA ALA A 8 28.87 -12.61 -21.35
C ALA A 8 28.27 -12.73 -19.93
N LEU A 9 28.94 -13.42 -18.99
CA LEU A 9 28.39 -13.68 -17.64
C LEU A 9 28.50 -12.47 -16.69
N VAL A 10 29.52 -11.61 -16.88
CA VAL A 10 29.73 -10.39 -16.06
C VAL A 10 28.72 -9.29 -16.44
N LEU A 11 28.28 -9.27 -17.70
CA LEU A 11 27.34 -8.26 -18.20
C LEU A 11 25.92 -8.46 -17.65
N SER A 12 25.48 -9.71 -17.48
CA SER A 12 24.16 -10.03 -16.94
C SER A 12 24.03 -9.67 -15.45
N PHE A 13 25.08 -9.93 -14.65
CA PHE A 13 25.11 -9.59 -13.22
C PHE A 13 25.15 -8.07 -12.96
N ALA A 14 25.86 -7.33 -13.81
CA ALA A 14 25.92 -5.88 -13.70
C ALA A 14 24.57 -5.22 -14.06
N LEU A 15 23.82 -5.80 -15.00
CA LEU A 15 22.50 -5.30 -15.38
C LEU A 15 21.44 -5.53 -14.30
N SER A 16 21.44 -6.69 -13.63
CA SER A 16 20.52 -6.97 -12.53
C SER A 16 20.77 -6.07 -11.34
N ALA A 17 22.03 -5.96 -10.89
CA ALA A 17 22.40 -5.09 -9.78
C ALA A 17 22.03 -3.61 -10.03
N ALA A 18 22.19 -3.13 -11.27
CA ALA A 18 21.82 -1.76 -11.64
C ALA A 18 20.30 -1.54 -11.73
N ALA A 19 19.51 -2.58 -12.01
CA ALA A 19 18.05 -2.52 -12.00
C ALA A 19 17.52 -2.47 -10.56
N ASP A 20 18.09 -3.30 -9.68
CA ASP A 20 17.75 -3.35 -8.25
C ASP A 20 18.01 -2.02 -7.55
N GLU A 21 19.12 -1.34 -7.87
CA GLU A 21 19.43 -0.02 -7.30
C GLU A 21 18.42 1.05 -7.74
N LYS A 22 17.88 0.96 -8.95
CA LYS A 22 16.90 1.94 -9.47
C LYS A 22 15.54 1.80 -8.81
N SER A 23 15.04 0.58 -8.65
CA SER A 23 13.77 0.31 -7.96
C SER A 23 13.88 0.74 -6.50
N LYS A 24 14.96 0.35 -5.80
CA LYS A 24 15.23 0.77 -4.41
C LYS A 24 15.31 2.29 -4.24
N SER A 25 16.02 2.98 -5.13
CA SER A 25 16.08 4.45 -5.10
C SER A 25 14.70 5.10 -5.30
N MET A 26 13.83 4.50 -6.13
CA MET A 26 12.46 4.98 -6.28
C MET A 26 11.64 4.75 -5.00
N LEU A 27 11.73 3.56 -4.38
CA LEU A 27 11.06 3.25 -3.12
C LEU A 27 11.50 4.19 -1.99
N GLN A 28 12.79 4.52 -1.91
CA GLN A 28 13.29 5.52 -0.96
C GLN A 28 12.66 6.91 -1.20
N ARG A 29 12.46 7.30 -2.46
CA ARG A 29 11.81 8.57 -2.78
C ARG A 29 10.33 8.56 -2.40
N VAL A 30 9.65 7.43 -2.57
CA VAL A 30 8.27 7.24 -2.09
C VAL A 30 8.20 7.39 -0.58
N ALA A 31 9.07 6.70 0.16
CA ALA A 31 9.13 6.80 1.61
C ALA A 31 9.37 8.25 2.07
N GLN A 32 10.31 8.96 1.45
CA GLN A 32 10.58 10.38 1.73
C GLN A 32 9.37 11.28 1.43
N TYR A 33 8.66 11.02 0.33
CA TYR A 33 7.45 11.77 -0.01
C TYR A 33 6.38 11.63 1.08
N VAL A 34 6.10 10.39 1.51
CA VAL A 34 5.10 10.10 2.54
C VAL A 34 5.54 10.63 3.91
N GLU A 35 6.81 10.44 4.29
CA GLU A 35 7.39 10.98 5.53
C GLU A 35 7.25 12.51 5.60
N ALA A 36 7.48 13.22 4.49
CA ALA A 36 7.37 14.67 4.43
C ALA A 36 5.94 15.20 4.67
N LEU A 37 4.91 14.38 4.38
CA LEU A 37 3.52 14.73 4.71
C LEU A 37 3.32 14.72 6.23
N GLY A 38 3.90 13.74 6.93
CA GLY A 38 3.65 13.48 8.35
C GLY A 38 2.26 12.88 8.53
N ALA A 39 1.32 13.63 9.09
CA ALA A 39 -0.10 13.26 9.04
C ALA A 39 -0.66 13.59 7.65
N TYR A 40 -1.48 12.71 7.09
CA TYR A 40 -2.01 12.90 5.74
C TYR A 40 -3.39 12.30 5.53
N ASP A 41 -4.04 12.80 4.48
CA ASP A 41 -5.30 12.34 3.93
C ASP A 41 -5.09 11.86 2.50
N ALA A 42 -5.83 10.83 2.12
CA ALA A 42 -5.82 10.27 0.78
C ALA A 42 -7.25 10.03 0.30
N GLU A 43 -7.54 10.48 -0.92
CA GLU A 43 -8.70 10.02 -1.70
C GLU A 43 -8.21 8.93 -2.67
N PHE A 44 -8.95 7.83 -2.77
CA PHE A 44 -8.63 6.72 -3.64
C PHE A 44 -9.86 6.17 -4.37
N LYS A 45 -9.62 5.51 -5.51
CA LYS A 45 -10.64 4.75 -6.24
C LYS A 45 -10.21 3.30 -6.35
N VAL A 46 -11.09 2.39 -5.93
CA VAL A 46 -10.86 0.95 -5.97
C VAL A 46 -11.65 0.35 -7.12
N VAL A 47 -11.02 -0.58 -7.84
CA VAL A 47 -11.66 -1.46 -8.82
C VAL A 47 -11.24 -2.89 -8.54
N ALA A 48 -12.19 -3.78 -8.31
CA ALA A 48 -11.96 -5.21 -8.10
C ALA A 48 -13.06 -6.02 -8.83
N GLY A 49 -12.73 -6.57 -9.99
CA GLY A 49 -13.75 -7.15 -10.90
C GLY A 49 -14.80 -6.10 -11.28
N ASP A 50 -16.08 -6.39 -11.00
CA ASP A 50 -17.20 -5.48 -11.24
C ASP A 50 -17.41 -4.44 -10.11
N TYR A 51 -16.76 -4.63 -8.96
CA TYR A 51 -16.83 -3.70 -7.84
C TYR A 51 -16.01 -2.44 -8.11
N LYS A 52 -16.61 -1.28 -7.83
CA LYS A 52 -16.00 0.04 -7.96
C LYS A 52 -16.46 0.93 -6.82
N ALA A 53 -15.51 1.57 -6.15
CA ALA A 53 -15.80 2.50 -5.08
C ALA A 53 -14.78 3.63 -5.02
N THR A 54 -15.18 4.74 -4.43
CA THR A 54 -14.28 5.82 -4.02
C THR A 54 -14.24 5.81 -2.51
N GLY A 55 -13.05 5.87 -1.94
CA GLY A 55 -12.87 5.95 -0.50
C GLY A 55 -11.86 7.00 -0.11
N GLU A 56 -11.79 7.22 1.18
CA GLU A 56 -10.84 8.13 1.81
C GLU A 56 -10.17 7.44 2.98
N TYR A 57 -8.90 7.75 3.23
CA TYR A 57 -8.27 7.37 4.49
C TYR A 57 -7.41 8.50 5.04
N SER A 58 -7.26 8.49 6.36
CA SER A 58 -6.45 9.45 7.13
C SER A 58 -5.44 8.69 7.96
N VAL A 59 -4.21 9.21 8.03
CA VAL A 59 -3.12 8.62 8.81
C VAL A 59 -2.51 9.67 9.74
N THR A 60 -2.20 9.28 10.98
CA THR A 60 -1.38 10.06 11.92
C THR A 60 -0.57 9.13 12.82
N GLY A 61 0.74 9.06 12.58
CA GLY A 61 1.59 8.05 13.19
C GLY A 61 1.14 6.66 12.74
N ASP A 62 0.96 5.73 13.69
CA ASP A 62 0.44 4.39 13.42
C ASP A 62 -1.10 4.32 13.42
N ALA A 63 -1.79 5.41 13.77
CA ALA A 63 -3.25 5.44 13.82
C ALA A 63 -3.84 5.84 12.48
N TYR A 64 -4.98 5.26 12.13
CA TYR A 64 -5.64 5.51 10.85
C TYR A 64 -7.16 5.40 10.91
N TYR A 65 -7.80 6.02 9.93
CA TYR A 65 -9.22 5.94 9.66
C TYR A 65 -9.42 5.67 8.16
N ILE A 66 -10.34 4.80 7.78
CA ILE A 66 -10.74 4.53 6.39
C ILE A 66 -12.26 4.66 6.29
N ALA A 67 -12.75 5.28 5.22
CA ALA A 67 -14.14 5.27 4.83
C ALA A 67 -14.25 4.78 3.38
N LEU A 68 -15.04 3.73 3.15
CA LEU A 68 -15.27 3.16 1.83
C LEU A 68 -16.69 2.58 1.78
N ASP A 69 -17.54 3.15 0.92
CA ASP A 69 -18.96 2.81 0.83
C ASP A 69 -19.66 2.80 2.21
N ALA A 70 -20.13 1.63 2.66
CA ALA A 70 -20.80 1.42 3.93
C ALA A 70 -19.85 0.91 5.04
N ALA A 71 -18.54 0.89 4.77
CA ALA A 71 -17.53 0.46 5.72
C ALA A 71 -16.75 1.66 6.28
N GLU A 72 -16.56 1.65 7.60
CA GLU A 72 -15.64 2.54 8.30
C GLU A 72 -14.62 1.69 9.05
N VAL A 73 -13.33 2.03 8.97
CA VAL A 73 -12.27 1.33 9.72
C VAL A 73 -11.54 2.33 10.59
N TYR A 74 -11.41 2.01 11.87
CA TYR A 74 -10.69 2.80 12.86
C TYR A 74 -9.52 2.01 13.41
N SER A 75 -8.38 2.67 13.62
CA SER A 75 -7.25 2.04 14.29
C SER A 75 -6.40 3.04 15.08
N ASP A 76 -5.95 2.60 16.25
CA ASP A 76 -4.97 3.30 17.08
C ASP A 76 -3.52 2.82 16.82
N GLY A 77 -3.32 1.99 15.79
CA GLY A 77 -2.07 1.33 15.45
C GLY A 77 -1.84 0.00 16.15
N LYS A 78 -2.76 -0.43 17.03
CA LYS A 78 -2.72 -1.74 17.71
C LYS A 78 -3.98 -2.55 17.46
N VAL A 79 -5.13 -1.90 17.60
CA VAL A 79 -6.45 -2.52 17.43
C VAL A 79 -7.14 -1.88 16.22
N ARG A 80 -7.71 -2.72 15.37
CA ARG A 80 -8.52 -2.34 14.21
C ARG A 80 -9.99 -2.61 14.52
N TYR A 81 -10.84 -1.63 14.30
CA TYR A 81 -12.30 -1.73 14.39
C TYR A 81 -12.88 -1.51 13.00
N GLU A 82 -13.42 -2.55 12.39
CA GLU A 82 -14.11 -2.47 11.10
C GLU A 82 -15.61 -2.48 11.33
N VAL A 83 -16.26 -1.39 10.97
CA VAL A 83 -17.70 -1.18 11.06
C VAL A 83 -18.31 -1.43 9.69
N ASP A 84 -19.26 -2.36 9.61
CA ASP A 84 -20.11 -2.55 8.44
C ASP A 84 -21.51 -2.03 8.73
N HIS A 85 -21.88 -0.91 8.09
CA HIS A 85 -23.19 -0.27 8.27
C HIS A 85 -24.35 -1.03 7.64
N ASN A 86 -24.11 -1.92 6.66
CA ASN A 86 -25.17 -2.74 6.07
C ASN A 86 -25.57 -3.89 7.01
N ARG A 87 -24.59 -4.41 7.75
CA ARG A 87 -24.77 -5.53 8.68
C ARG A 87 -25.02 -5.09 10.11
N GLU A 88 -24.77 -3.83 10.43
CA GLU A 88 -24.75 -3.30 11.80
C GLU A 88 -23.78 -4.12 12.67
N GLU A 89 -22.62 -4.47 12.12
CA GLU A 89 -21.60 -5.30 12.77
C GLU A 89 -20.27 -4.53 12.92
N ILE A 90 -19.51 -4.84 13.97
CA ILE A 90 -18.17 -4.33 14.23
C ILE A 90 -17.24 -5.52 14.47
N ASN A 91 -16.27 -5.70 13.58
CA ASN A 91 -15.17 -6.65 13.77
C ASN A 91 -14.00 -5.96 14.45
N VAL A 92 -13.43 -6.62 15.45
CA VAL A 92 -12.29 -6.13 16.22
C VAL A 92 -11.11 -7.08 16.07
N ASP A 93 -10.01 -6.58 15.53
CA ASP A 93 -8.81 -7.34 15.21
C ASP A 93 -7.55 -6.66 15.74
N ASN A 94 -6.44 -7.41 15.81
CA ASN A 94 -5.12 -6.82 15.96
C ASN A 94 -4.67 -6.27 14.59
N VAL A 95 -3.98 -5.14 14.58
CA VAL A 95 -3.44 -4.57 13.33
C VAL A 95 -2.38 -5.51 12.76
N ASP A 96 -2.51 -5.88 11.48
CA ASP A 96 -1.43 -6.53 10.74
C ASP A 96 -0.38 -5.49 10.30
N LEU A 97 0.74 -5.47 11.01
CA LEU A 97 1.87 -4.57 10.73
C LEU A 97 2.68 -4.98 9.49
N THR A 98 2.50 -6.21 9.00
CA THR A 98 3.18 -6.73 7.82
C THR A 98 2.43 -6.42 6.54
N SER A 99 1.11 -6.18 6.63
CA SER A 99 0.28 -5.83 5.50
C SER A 99 0.76 -4.56 4.78
N ARG A 100 0.71 -4.62 3.45
CA ARG A 100 0.95 -3.50 2.53
C ARG A 100 -0.30 -3.16 1.72
N ASN A 101 -1.45 -3.69 2.12
CA ASN A 101 -2.74 -3.39 1.51
C ASN A 101 -3.28 -2.07 2.08
N VAL A 102 -3.64 -1.14 1.20
CA VAL A 102 -4.15 0.19 1.57
C VAL A 102 -5.48 0.16 2.34
N LEU A 103 -6.31 -0.85 2.12
CA LEU A 103 -7.59 -1.04 2.82
C LEU A 103 -7.46 -1.77 4.17
N ASP A 104 -6.29 -2.35 4.41
CA ASP A 104 -5.99 -3.07 5.65
C ASP A 104 -5.09 -2.25 6.57
N ASN A 105 -3.92 -1.82 6.05
CA ASN A 105 -2.95 -1.00 6.75
C ASN A 105 -2.42 0.17 5.89
N PRO A 106 -3.12 1.31 5.86
CA PRO A 106 -2.71 2.48 5.09
C PRO A 106 -1.41 3.12 5.62
N THR A 107 -1.03 2.87 6.87
CA THR A 107 0.21 3.43 7.44
C THR A 107 1.47 2.81 6.85
N ARG A 108 1.35 1.60 6.28
CA ARG A 108 2.47 0.84 5.70
C ARG A 108 2.36 0.65 4.19
N CYS A 109 1.23 0.97 3.56
CA CYS A 109 0.95 0.65 2.15
C CYS A 109 1.93 1.23 1.10
N PHE A 110 2.74 2.24 1.47
CA PHE A 110 3.79 2.82 0.61
C PHE A 110 5.20 2.63 1.16
N ASP A 111 5.37 1.91 2.27
CA ASP A 111 6.67 1.68 2.91
C ASP A 111 7.22 0.29 2.56
N PHE A 112 8.06 0.27 1.54
CA PHE A 112 8.72 -0.95 1.05
C PHE A 112 10.23 -0.96 1.30
N VAL A 113 10.78 0.06 1.96
CA VAL A 113 12.22 0.13 2.26
C VAL A 113 12.52 -0.85 3.39
N ASP A 114 13.42 -1.81 3.13
CA ASP A 114 13.79 -2.87 4.07
C ASP A 114 12.58 -3.68 4.63
N ALA A 115 11.48 -3.69 3.88
CA ALA A 115 10.21 -4.30 4.28
C ALA A 115 10.06 -5.79 3.90
N GLY A 116 11.14 -6.43 3.44
CA GLY A 116 11.09 -7.82 2.99
C GLY A 116 10.46 -8.00 1.60
N TYR A 117 10.63 -7.04 0.69
CA TYR A 117 10.20 -7.17 -0.71
C TYR A 117 11.39 -7.13 -1.67
N GLU A 118 11.42 -8.05 -2.62
CA GLU A 118 12.20 -7.91 -3.85
C GLU A 118 11.51 -6.88 -4.77
N SER A 119 12.30 -6.08 -5.49
CA SER A 119 11.75 -4.99 -6.29
C SER A 119 12.49 -4.76 -7.60
N ASP A 120 11.76 -4.57 -8.70
CA ASP A 120 12.31 -4.21 -10.00
C ASP A 120 11.44 -3.18 -10.74
N VAL A 121 12.04 -2.51 -11.74
CA VAL A 121 11.31 -1.55 -12.58
C VAL A 121 10.55 -2.33 -13.66
N TYR A 122 9.23 -2.36 -13.55
CA TYR A 122 8.34 -3.06 -14.48
C TYR A 122 8.06 -2.25 -15.74
N ALA A 123 7.77 -0.95 -15.57
CA ALA A 123 7.41 -0.07 -16.68
C ALA A 123 7.79 1.39 -16.40
N GLU A 124 7.99 2.15 -17.48
CA GLU A 124 8.14 3.60 -17.43
C GLU A 124 7.26 4.23 -18.50
N THR A 125 6.35 5.12 -18.12
CA THR A 125 5.39 5.74 -19.06
C THR A 125 4.98 7.12 -18.56
N GLY A 126 4.97 8.12 -19.45
CA GLY A 126 4.35 9.42 -19.17
C GLY A 126 4.95 10.21 -17.99
N GLY A 127 6.19 9.93 -17.59
CA GLY A 127 6.81 10.55 -16.41
C GLY A 127 6.61 9.77 -15.11
N SER A 128 5.93 8.62 -15.17
CA SER A 128 5.74 7.71 -14.05
C SER A 128 6.56 6.44 -14.23
N LYS A 129 6.92 5.80 -13.12
CA LYS A 129 7.55 4.46 -13.09
C LYS A 129 6.68 3.51 -12.31
N THR A 130 6.50 2.30 -12.82
CA THR A 130 5.85 1.20 -12.11
C THR A 130 6.92 0.26 -11.57
N ILE A 131 6.90 0.05 -10.26
CA ILE A 131 7.77 -0.86 -9.55
C ILE A 131 6.98 -2.13 -9.25
N HIS A 132 7.52 -3.28 -9.66
CA HIS A 132 7.01 -4.59 -9.27
C HIS A 132 7.66 -4.98 -7.94
N LEU A 133 6.83 -5.44 -7.01
CA LEU A 133 7.18 -5.79 -5.65
C LEU A 133 6.70 -7.21 -5.37
N ARG A 134 7.61 -8.08 -4.95
CA ARG A 134 7.31 -9.44 -4.52
C ARG A 134 7.77 -9.65 -3.09
N SER A 135 6.88 -10.16 -2.24
CA SER A 135 7.27 -10.49 -0.87
C SER A 135 8.34 -11.58 -0.85
N THR A 136 9.32 -11.43 0.03
CA THR A 136 10.30 -12.47 0.35
C THR A 136 9.75 -13.51 1.33
N ASP A 137 8.64 -13.18 2.02
CA ASP A 137 7.91 -14.13 2.84
C ASP A 137 6.96 -14.95 1.94
N PRO A 138 7.16 -16.27 1.81
CA PRO A 138 6.32 -17.13 0.96
C PRO A 138 4.88 -17.28 1.47
N ALA A 139 4.57 -16.87 2.71
CA ALA A 139 3.21 -16.85 3.23
C ALA A 139 2.40 -15.62 2.74
N ILE A 140 3.08 -14.59 2.23
CA ILE A 140 2.41 -13.42 1.65
C ILE A 140 2.21 -13.70 0.16
N GLU A 141 0.95 -13.92 -0.19
CA GLU A 141 0.55 -14.24 -1.54
C GLU A 141 0.38 -12.98 -2.41
N GLY A 142 0.72 -13.13 -3.69
CA GLY A 142 0.51 -12.10 -4.70
C GLY A 142 1.63 -11.08 -4.83
N ASP A 143 1.55 -10.33 -5.92
CA ASP A 143 2.52 -9.32 -6.31
C ASP A 143 1.87 -7.92 -6.23
N ILE A 144 2.66 -6.91 -5.88
CA ILE A 144 2.22 -5.50 -5.84
C ILE A 144 2.90 -4.75 -6.98
N TYR A 145 2.13 -3.95 -7.72
CA TYR A 145 2.66 -3.00 -8.69
C TYR A 145 2.37 -1.58 -8.22
N LEU A 146 3.42 -0.86 -7.84
CA LEU A 146 3.34 0.52 -7.38
C LEU A 146 3.77 1.46 -8.50
N THR A 147 2.82 2.23 -9.03
CA THR A 147 3.10 3.31 -9.99
C THR A 147 3.31 4.62 -9.26
N VAL A 148 4.42 5.28 -9.58
CA VAL A 148 4.95 6.45 -8.88
C VAL A 148 5.30 7.55 -9.87
N ASN A 149 4.99 8.78 -9.52
CA ASN A 149 5.51 9.95 -10.23
C ASN A 149 7.05 9.98 -10.13
N ALA A 150 7.76 9.88 -11.25
CA ALA A 150 9.22 9.72 -11.20
C ALA A 150 9.95 10.94 -10.64
N ALA A 151 9.38 12.14 -10.81
CA ALA A 151 9.98 13.40 -10.39
C ALA A 151 9.78 13.65 -8.88
N SER A 152 8.56 13.47 -8.38
CA SER A 152 8.23 13.78 -6.99
C SER A 152 8.32 12.60 -6.03
N GLY A 153 8.22 11.36 -6.52
CA GLY A 153 8.05 10.18 -5.66
C GLY A 153 6.62 9.98 -5.16
N ARG A 154 5.65 10.79 -5.61
CA ARG A 154 4.24 10.64 -5.22
C ARG A 154 3.68 9.31 -5.74
N PRO A 155 3.10 8.45 -4.87
CA PRO A 155 2.30 7.31 -5.30
C PRO A 155 1.11 7.73 -6.16
N GLU A 156 0.87 7.04 -7.27
CA GLU A 156 -0.22 7.34 -8.21
C GLU A 156 -1.20 6.18 -8.33
N ARG A 157 -0.72 4.93 -8.28
CA ARG A 157 -1.55 3.73 -8.37
C ARG A 157 -0.89 2.54 -7.69
N LEU A 158 -1.72 1.70 -7.08
CA LEU A 158 -1.38 0.35 -6.63
C LEU A 158 -2.18 -0.67 -7.43
N GLU A 159 -1.56 -1.77 -7.81
CA GLU A 159 -2.26 -2.97 -8.27
C GLU A 159 -1.83 -4.15 -7.42
N TYR A 160 -2.78 -4.79 -6.73
CA TYR A 160 -2.57 -6.03 -6.01
C TYR A 160 -3.00 -7.19 -6.91
N LYS A 161 -2.06 -8.04 -7.30
CA LYS A 161 -2.35 -9.24 -8.11
C LYS A 161 -2.33 -10.46 -7.21
N LEU A 162 -3.52 -10.95 -6.88
CA LEU A 162 -3.77 -12.08 -5.98
C LEU A 162 -4.29 -13.26 -6.81
N TYR A 163 -3.43 -14.22 -7.15
CA TYR A 163 -3.77 -15.34 -8.03
C TYR A 163 -4.47 -14.90 -9.33
N ASP A 164 -5.80 -15.08 -9.41
CA ASP A 164 -6.64 -14.77 -10.57
C ASP A 164 -7.31 -13.39 -10.46
N ASP A 165 -7.19 -12.72 -9.31
CA ASP A 165 -7.81 -11.43 -9.02
C ASP A 165 -6.80 -10.29 -9.11
N VAL A 166 -7.29 -9.14 -9.58
CA VAL A 166 -6.53 -7.88 -9.58
C VAL A 166 -7.38 -6.81 -8.92
N ILE A 167 -6.83 -6.21 -7.87
CA ILE A 167 -7.40 -5.04 -7.21
C ILE A 167 -6.56 -3.83 -7.64
N VAL A 168 -7.20 -2.89 -8.34
CA VAL A 168 -6.57 -1.64 -8.76
C VAL A 168 -7.01 -0.52 -7.83
N VAL A 169 -6.05 0.22 -7.30
CA VAL A 169 -6.30 1.40 -6.48
C VAL A 169 -5.61 2.61 -7.10
N ASP A 170 -6.41 3.55 -7.61
CA ASP A 170 -5.94 4.85 -8.06
C ASP A 170 -5.84 5.81 -6.88
N VAL A 171 -4.67 6.42 -6.68
CA VAL A 171 -4.40 7.39 -5.61
C VAL A 171 -4.71 8.79 -6.13
N VAL A 172 -5.96 9.22 -5.91
CA VAL A 172 -6.50 10.49 -6.42
C VAL A 172 -5.80 11.67 -5.74
N SER A 173 -5.66 11.65 -4.42
CA SER A 173 -4.98 12.69 -3.65
C SER A 173 -4.12 12.09 -2.53
N LEU A 174 -3.10 12.85 -2.12
CA LEU A 174 -2.25 12.57 -0.96
C LEU A 174 -1.82 13.92 -0.38
N ASP A 175 -2.55 14.37 0.63
CA ASP A 175 -2.47 15.73 1.13
C ASP A 175 -2.10 15.76 2.61
N LYS A 176 -1.28 16.73 2.98
CA LYS A 176 -0.90 16.92 4.38
C LYS A 176 -2.12 17.28 5.23
N ARG A 177 -2.36 16.52 6.29
CA ARG A 177 -3.43 16.72 7.25
C ARG A 177 -2.97 17.60 8.41
N LYS A 178 -3.90 18.42 8.91
CA LYS A 178 -3.73 19.21 10.16
C LYS A 178 -4.75 18.83 11.24
N ALA A 179 -5.92 18.34 10.85
CA ALA A 179 -6.97 17.96 11.76
C ALA A 179 -6.64 16.65 12.50
N LYS A 180 -7.20 16.46 13.69
CA LYS A 180 -7.16 15.16 14.36
C LYS A 180 -7.85 14.11 13.48
N ILE A 181 -7.32 12.90 13.46
CA ILE A 181 -7.98 11.76 12.81
C ILE A 181 -9.21 11.34 13.62
N GLU A 182 -10.18 10.74 12.94
CA GLU A 182 -11.31 10.12 13.59
C GLU A 182 -10.83 8.89 14.40
N SER A 183 -11.43 8.69 15.57
CA SER A 183 -11.09 7.57 16.46
C SER A 183 -12.35 6.80 16.80
N PHE A 184 -12.24 5.48 16.94
CA PHE A 184 -13.38 4.64 17.30
C PHE A 184 -14.06 5.15 18.58
N ASP A 185 -15.38 5.35 18.48
CA ASP A 185 -16.25 5.72 19.60
C ASP A 185 -17.42 4.73 19.65
N LYS A 186 -17.32 3.77 20.58
CA LYS A 186 -18.35 2.76 20.81
C LYS A 186 -19.74 3.36 21.05
N THR A 187 -19.83 4.60 21.55
CA THR A 187 -21.13 5.23 21.82
C THR A 187 -21.90 5.62 20.56
N LYS A 188 -21.24 5.66 19.39
CA LYS A 188 -21.86 5.85 18.08
C LYS A 188 -22.56 4.59 17.56
N TYR A 189 -22.19 3.42 18.08
CA TYR A 189 -22.59 2.11 17.54
C TYR A 189 -23.26 1.22 18.60
N LYS A 190 -24.13 1.80 19.42
CA LYS A 190 -24.74 1.09 20.57
C LYS A 190 -25.58 -0.12 20.17
N GLU A 191 -26.17 -0.07 18.98
CA GLU A 191 -27.04 -1.13 18.45
C GLU A 191 -26.28 -2.14 17.60
N TYR A 192 -24.98 -1.94 17.36
CA TYR A 192 -24.20 -2.80 16.47
C TYR A 192 -23.69 -4.02 17.24
N GLU A 193 -23.70 -5.19 16.58
CA GLU A 193 -23.05 -6.40 17.09
C GLU A 193 -21.53 -6.21 17.08
N ILE A 194 -20.84 -6.61 18.16
CA ILE A 194 -19.37 -6.55 18.23
C ILE A 194 -18.82 -7.96 18.28
N ILE A 195 -17.94 -8.27 17.33
CA ILE A 195 -17.25 -9.55 17.20
C ILE A 195 -15.75 -9.30 17.40
N ASP A 196 -15.16 -9.90 18.43
CA ASP A 196 -13.75 -9.68 18.82
C ASP A 196 -12.91 -10.91 18.49
N PHE A 197 -11.92 -10.75 17.61
CA PHE A 197 -11.05 -11.80 17.07
C PHE A 197 -9.60 -11.71 17.58
N ARG A 198 -9.30 -10.78 18.48
CA ARG A 198 -7.93 -10.51 18.98
C ARG A 198 -7.32 -11.61 19.84
#